data_AF-A0A6P1MHE6-F1
#
_entry.id   AF-A0A6P1MHE6-F1
#
_cell.length_a   1.000
_cell.length_b   1.000
_cell.length_c   1.000
_cell.angle_alpha   90.00
_cell.angle_beta   90.00
_cell.angle_gamma   90.00
#
_symmetry.space_group_name_H-M   'P 1'
#
loop_
_entity.id
_entity.type
_entity.pdbx_description
1 polymer ?
#
loop_
_entity_poly.entity_id
_entity_poly.type
_entity_poly.pdbx_seq_one_letter_code
_entity_poly.pdbx_strand_id
1 'polypeptide(L)'
;MLNLVPFTEVGSNFDAKFSVRPNGTVGVSSGALKRFDLLKQDTHVLLFYDKDAQIVGVKPTTDDSIPGAIKLIVRQPKANSQQKQPSGHFSAKAFLQFHDIPYKDKKTQSYDAEWSDQYDMILFDLSKPRNVSRASKKAEQVTPVAETPPASPHSVPPPTPNPAPQAPPSPTPSQPPMSQDDDLDVPF
;
A
#
# COMPACT_ATOMS: atom_id res chain seq x y z
N MET A 1 -10.93 -35.73 -4.69
CA MET A 1 -12.24 -35.05 -4.55
C MET A 1 -12.04 -33.57 -4.79
N LEU A 2 -12.91 -32.92 -5.58
CA LEU A 2 -12.90 -31.47 -5.77
C LEU A 2 -13.67 -30.82 -4.61
N ASN A 3 -13.05 -29.85 -3.93
CA ASN A 3 -13.68 -29.06 -2.88
C ASN A 3 -14.04 -27.68 -3.44
N LEU A 4 -15.28 -27.51 -3.90
CA LEU A 4 -15.79 -26.26 -4.46
C LEU A 4 -16.64 -25.55 -3.41
N VAL A 5 -16.38 -24.26 -3.20
CA VAL A 5 -17.11 -23.41 -2.23
C VAL A 5 -18.00 -22.42 -3.00
N PRO A 6 -19.30 -22.29 -2.67
CA PRO A 6 -20.17 -21.32 -3.32
C PRO A 6 -19.76 -19.89 -2.97
N PHE A 7 -19.70 -19.01 -3.98
CA PHE A 7 -19.45 -17.59 -3.78
C PHE A 7 -20.73 -16.88 -3.33
N THR A 8 -20.71 -16.26 -2.16
CA THR A 8 -21.90 -15.63 -1.53
C THR A 8 -21.81 -14.11 -1.39
N GLU A 9 -20.64 -13.52 -1.61
CA GLU A 9 -20.36 -12.10 -1.34
C GLU A 9 -20.58 -11.19 -2.58
N VAL A 10 -21.79 -11.20 -3.13
CA VAL A 10 -22.15 -10.40 -4.31
C VAL A 10 -22.18 -8.90 -3.98
N GLY A 11 -21.49 -8.08 -4.77
CA GLY A 11 -21.41 -6.62 -4.60
C GLY A 11 -20.35 -6.13 -3.62
N SER A 12 -19.54 -7.04 -3.06
CA SER A 12 -18.34 -6.71 -2.30
C SER A 12 -17.19 -6.29 -3.22
N ASN A 13 -16.38 -5.33 -2.78
CA ASN A 13 -15.07 -5.07 -3.39
C ASN A 13 -13.99 -5.69 -2.49
N PHE A 14 -13.23 -6.62 -3.07
CA PHE A 14 -12.15 -7.34 -2.39
C PHE A 14 -10.79 -6.70 -2.59
N ASP A 15 -10.70 -5.68 -3.43
CA ASP A 15 -9.45 -4.96 -3.65
C ASP A 15 -8.98 -4.30 -2.36
N ALA A 16 -7.77 -4.66 -1.95
CA ALA A 16 -7.08 -4.02 -0.86
C ALA A 16 -6.56 -2.67 -1.34
N LYS A 17 -7.15 -1.59 -0.81
CA LYS A 17 -6.79 -0.23 -1.20
C LYS A 17 -6.85 0.72 -0.01
N PHE A 18 -5.93 1.67 -0.02
CA PHE A 18 -5.94 2.83 0.86
C PHE A 18 -6.25 4.08 0.05
N SER A 19 -7.08 4.97 0.61
CA SER A 19 -7.50 6.20 -0.05
C SER A 19 -7.13 7.41 0.77
N VAL A 20 -6.23 8.25 0.27
CA VAL A 20 -5.88 9.53 0.89
C VAL A 20 -6.96 10.56 0.52
N ARG A 21 -7.64 11.09 1.55
CA ARG A 21 -8.74 12.06 1.39
C ARG A 21 -8.23 13.51 1.55
N PRO A 22 -8.95 14.51 1.00
CA PRO A 22 -8.54 15.92 1.07
C PRO A 22 -8.39 16.48 2.49
N ASN A 23 -9.06 15.88 3.47
CA ASN A 23 -8.98 16.27 4.87
C ASN A 23 -7.78 15.67 5.62
N GLY A 24 -6.94 14.87 4.96
CA GLY A 24 -5.78 14.20 5.56
C GLY A 24 -6.11 12.89 6.28
N THR A 25 -7.31 12.33 6.06
CA THR A 25 -7.65 10.98 6.54
C THR A 25 -7.33 9.94 5.47
N VAL A 26 -6.87 8.77 5.91
CA VAL A 26 -6.68 7.60 5.05
C VAL A 26 -7.87 6.68 5.26
N GLY A 27 -8.63 6.43 4.19
CA GLY A 27 -9.70 5.44 4.17
C GLY A 27 -9.16 4.06 3.82
N VAL A 28 -9.65 3.04 4.51
CA VAL A 28 -9.27 1.64 4.32
C VAL A 28 -10.47 0.87 3.74
N SER A 29 -10.28 0.20 2.60
CA SER A 29 -11.35 -0.60 2.00
C SER A 29 -11.70 -1.83 2.83
N SER A 30 -12.90 -2.37 2.63
CA SER A 30 -13.29 -3.67 3.18
C SER A 30 -12.33 -4.78 2.79
N GLY A 31 -11.84 -4.77 1.54
CA GLY A 31 -10.83 -5.70 1.05
C GLY A 31 -9.54 -5.62 1.84
N ALA A 32 -9.02 -4.41 2.10
CA ALA A 32 -7.81 -4.23 2.88
C ALA A 32 -8.00 -4.60 4.37
N LEU A 33 -9.15 -4.23 4.96
CA LEU A 33 -9.48 -4.62 6.33
C LEU A 33 -9.48 -6.13 6.52
N LYS A 34 -10.10 -6.87 5.60
CA LYS A 34 -10.17 -8.34 5.64
C LYS A 34 -8.81 -8.96 5.30
N ARG A 35 -8.15 -8.50 4.24
CA ARG A 35 -6.90 -9.08 3.73
C ARG A 35 -5.72 -8.92 4.68
N PHE A 36 -5.66 -7.81 5.41
CA PHE A 36 -4.57 -7.51 6.34
C PHE A 36 -4.99 -7.66 7.81
N ASP A 37 -6.11 -8.34 8.07
CA ASP A 37 -6.59 -8.66 9.42
C ASP A 37 -6.72 -7.43 10.37
N LEU A 38 -7.17 -6.31 9.82
CA LEU A 38 -7.31 -5.02 10.52
C LEU A 38 -8.67 -4.84 11.19
N LEU A 39 -9.49 -5.89 11.26
CA LEU A 39 -10.81 -5.87 11.89
C LEU A 39 -10.75 -6.06 13.40
N LYS A 40 -9.57 -6.34 13.95
CA LYS A 40 -9.35 -6.50 15.39
C LYS A 40 -9.70 -5.22 16.14
N GLN A 41 -10.30 -5.39 17.31
CA GLN A 41 -10.52 -4.28 18.23
C GLN A 41 -9.18 -3.68 18.63
N ASP A 42 -9.18 -2.37 18.87
CA ASP A 42 -8.01 -1.59 19.29
C ASP A 42 -6.78 -1.72 18.38
N THR A 43 -7.02 -1.98 17.09
CA THR A 43 -5.98 -1.85 16.07
C THR A 43 -5.54 -0.39 15.97
N HIS A 44 -4.24 -0.18 16.10
CA HIS A 44 -3.54 1.06 15.81
C HIS A 44 -2.64 0.84 14.60
N VAL A 45 -2.18 1.94 14.00
CA VAL A 45 -1.25 1.91 12.88
C VAL A 45 -0.09 2.87 13.13
N LEU A 46 1.10 2.43 12.74
CA LEU A 46 2.30 3.25 12.64
C LEU A 46 2.55 3.56 11.16
N LEU A 47 2.91 4.80 10.88
CA LEU A 47 3.15 5.28 9.51
C LEU A 47 4.63 5.51 9.28
N PHE A 48 5.11 5.02 8.14
CA PHE A 48 6.49 5.17 7.68
C PHE A 48 6.45 5.80 6.30
N TYR A 49 7.44 6.64 5.98
CA TYR A 49 7.57 7.22 4.65
C TYR A 49 8.97 7.00 4.11
N ASP A 50 9.05 6.36 2.97
CA ASP A 50 10.23 6.38 2.12
C ASP A 50 10.08 7.56 1.15
N LYS A 51 10.88 8.60 1.38
CA LYS A 51 10.84 9.83 0.59
C LYS A 51 11.37 9.64 -0.84
N ASP A 52 12.37 8.76 -1.00
CA ASP A 52 13.03 8.55 -2.28
C ASP A 52 12.16 7.70 -3.20
N ALA A 53 11.55 6.65 -2.65
CA ALA A 53 10.62 5.79 -3.39
C ALA A 53 9.17 6.32 -3.43
N GLN A 54 8.86 7.34 -2.63
CA GLN A 54 7.50 7.84 -2.41
C GLN A 54 6.50 6.76 -1.92
N ILE A 55 6.98 5.84 -1.09
CA ILE A 55 6.18 4.73 -0.55
C ILE A 55 5.78 5.04 0.88
N VAL A 56 4.51 4.79 1.21
CA VAL A 56 4.03 4.84 2.60
C VAL A 56 3.88 3.43 3.12
N GLY A 57 4.54 3.17 4.25
CA GLY A 57 4.38 1.95 5.03
C GLY A 57 3.37 2.16 6.15
N VAL A 58 2.52 1.16 6.38
CA VAL A 58 1.51 1.13 7.44
C VAL A 58 1.66 -0.16 8.20
N LYS A 59 2.20 -0.07 9.41
CA LYS A 59 2.38 -1.21 10.30
C LYS A 59 1.22 -1.30 11.30
N PRO A 60 0.38 -2.34 11.25
CA PRO A 60 -0.64 -2.56 12.27
C PRO A 60 0.01 -2.91 13.60
N THR A 61 -0.57 -2.44 14.70
CA THR A 61 -0.15 -2.79 16.06
C THR A 61 -1.36 -2.79 17.00
N THR A 62 -1.30 -3.57 18.06
CA THR A 62 -2.27 -3.52 19.18
C THR A 62 -1.75 -2.71 20.36
N ASP A 63 -0.48 -2.32 20.32
CA ASP A 63 0.17 -1.52 21.35
C ASP A 63 -0.05 -0.03 21.08
N ASP A 64 -0.88 0.60 21.92
CA ASP A 64 -1.21 2.02 21.86
C ASP A 64 -0.20 2.91 22.60
N SER A 65 0.76 2.30 23.31
CA SER A 65 1.82 3.03 24.03
C SER A 65 2.96 3.47 23.11
N ILE A 66 3.03 2.93 21.90
CA ILE A 66 4.08 3.26 20.93
C ILE A 66 3.89 4.73 20.47
N PRO A 67 4.93 5.59 20.60
CA PRO A 67 4.88 6.95 20.11
C PRO A 67 4.52 6.99 18.61
N GLY A 68 3.48 7.77 18.28
CA GLY A 68 3.00 7.90 16.90
C GLY A 68 1.99 6.82 16.48
N ALA A 69 1.55 5.94 17.38
CA ALA A 69 0.44 5.03 17.11
C ALA A 69 -0.86 5.80 16.85
N ILE A 70 -1.54 5.49 15.75
CA ILE A 70 -2.79 6.14 15.34
C ILE A 70 -3.91 5.11 15.37
N LYS A 71 -4.98 5.39 16.11
CA LYS A 71 -6.13 4.47 16.20
C LYS A 71 -6.81 4.28 14.85
N LEU A 72 -7.01 3.03 14.44
CA LEU A 72 -7.82 2.67 13.28
C LEU A 72 -9.30 2.64 13.70
N ILE A 73 -10.11 3.49 13.06
CA ILE A 73 -11.54 3.57 13.32
C ILE A 73 -12.28 2.69 12.29
N VAL A 74 -12.74 1.53 12.74
CA VAL A 74 -13.53 0.59 11.95
C VAL A 74 -15.02 0.83 12.16
N ARG A 75 -15.77 0.98 11.07
CA ARG A 75 -17.23 1.06 11.05
C ARG A 75 -17.79 -0.27 10.57
N GLN A 76 -18.46 -0.98 11.47
CA GLN A 76 -19.16 -2.22 11.15
C GLN A 76 -20.44 -1.96 10.35
N PRO A 77 -20.83 -2.87 9.45
CA PRO A 77 -22.11 -2.77 8.74
C PRO A 77 -23.27 -2.86 9.73
N LYS A 78 -24.27 -1.99 9.58
CA LYS A 78 -25.50 -2.01 10.40
C LYS A 78 -26.61 -2.72 9.62
N ALA A 79 -27.45 -3.49 10.32
CA ALA A 79 -28.55 -4.27 9.72
C ALA A 79 -29.46 -3.48 8.76
N ASN A 80 -29.65 -2.17 9.02
CA ASN A 80 -30.51 -1.28 8.22
C ASN A 80 -29.75 -0.28 7.33
N SER A 81 -28.43 -0.47 7.14
CA SER A 81 -27.63 0.44 6.31
C SER A 81 -27.46 -0.11 4.89
N GLN A 82 -27.42 0.79 3.90
CA GLN A 82 -26.98 0.44 2.54
C GLN A 82 -25.53 -0.09 2.52
N GLN A 83 -24.75 0.24 3.55
CA GLN A 83 -23.37 -0.21 3.70
C GLN A 83 -23.33 -1.64 4.27
N LYS A 84 -23.23 -2.61 3.36
CA LYS A 84 -23.15 -4.05 3.71
C LYS A 84 -21.76 -4.52 4.15
N GLN A 85 -20.73 -3.68 3.99
CA GLN A 85 -19.34 -4.05 4.24
C GLN A 85 -18.68 -3.13 5.29
N PRO A 86 -17.76 -3.66 6.11
CA PRO A 86 -17.00 -2.83 7.04
C PRO A 86 -16.13 -1.83 6.28
N SER A 87 -15.94 -0.64 6.85
CA SER A 87 -15.01 0.35 6.33
C SER A 87 -14.17 0.95 7.43
N GLY A 88 -12.91 1.24 7.15
CA GLY A 88 -11.95 1.74 8.12
C GLY A 88 -11.47 3.13 7.73
N HIS A 89 -11.00 3.89 8.71
CA HIS A 89 -10.18 5.07 8.46
C HIS A 89 -9.32 5.43 9.66
N PHE A 90 -8.23 6.14 9.41
CA PHE A 90 -7.39 6.76 10.43
C PHE A 90 -6.93 8.15 9.98
N SER A 91 -6.50 8.98 10.91
CA SER A 91 -6.01 10.32 10.61
C SER A 91 -4.52 10.27 10.30
N ALA A 92 -4.12 10.60 9.06
CA ALA A 92 -2.72 10.72 8.68
C ALA A 92 -2.32 12.19 8.49
N LYS A 93 -3.14 13.14 8.94
CA LYS A 93 -2.98 14.56 8.64
C LYS A 93 -1.61 15.09 9.05
N ALA A 94 -1.19 14.85 10.30
CA ALA A 94 0.10 15.30 10.80
C ALA A 94 1.27 14.68 10.03
N PHE A 95 1.20 13.37 9.75
CA PHE A 95 2.19 12.65 8.95
C PHE A 95 2.33 13.21 7.53
N LEU A 96 1.21 13.42 6.84
CA LEU A 96 1.20 13.98 5.48
C LEU A 96 1.75 15.41 5.46
N GLN A 97 1.45 16.22 6.48
CA GLN A 97 2.00 17.57 6.61
C GLN A 97 3.49 17.56 6.93
N PHE A 98 3.95 16.67 7.81
CA PHE A 98 5.34 16.57 8.23
C PHE A 98 6.27 16.19 7.07
N HIS A 99 5.79 15.34 6.15
CA HIS A 99 6.54 14.90 4.97
C HIS A 99 6.23 15.70 3.69
N ASP A 100 5.52 16.83 3.80
CA ASP A 100 5.12 17.67 2.65
C ASP A 100 4.38 16.90 1.53
N ILE A 101 3.63 15.86 1.90
CA ILE A 101 2.86 15.06 0.95
C ILE A 101 1.57 15.84 0.60
N PRO A 102 1.35 16.20 -0.67
CA PRO A 102 0.21 17.05 -1.06
C PRO A 102 -1.11 16.27 -1.03
N TYR A 103 -2.06 16.70 -0.19
CA TYR A 103 -3.38 16.09 -0.06
C TYR A 103 -4.56 17.07 -0.11
N LYS A 104 -4.39 18.33 0.32
CA LYS A 104 -5.51 19.29 0.56
C LYS A 104 -6.28 19.67 -0.71
N ASP A 105 -5.57 19.94 -1.80
CA ASP A 105 -6.16 20.45 -3.05
C ASP A 105 -6.45 19.32 -4.05
N LYS A 106 -6.21 18.08 -3.67
CA LYS A 106 -6.42 16.91 -4.51
C LYS A 106 -7.76 16.27 -4.22
N LYS A 107 -8.40 15.73 -5.26
CA LYS A 107 -9.51 14.77 -5.08
C LYS A 107 -8.98 13.53 -4.34
N THR A 108 -9.86 12.80 -3.65
CA THR A 108 -9.51 11.54 -2.99
C THR A 108 -8.75 10.63 -3.95
N GLN A 109 -7.49 10.34 -3.64
CA GLN A 109 -6.65 9.43 -4.41
C GLN A 109 -6.69 8.06 -3.75
N SER A 110 -6.87 7.01 -4.55
CA SER A 110 -6.81 5.63 -4.06
C SER A 110 -5.54 4.97 -4.57
N TYR A 111 -4.98 4.10 -3.76
CA TYR A 111 -3.74 3.37 -4.04
C TYR A 111 -4.00 1.91 -3.74
N ASP A 112 -3.45 1.02 -4.57
CA ASP A 112 -3.45 -0.40 -4.24
C ASP A 112 -2.50 -0.62 -3.07
N ALA A 113 -2.92 -1.48 -2.14
CA ALA A 113 -2.20 -1.76 -0.92
C ALA A 113 -1.76 -3.22 -0.94
N GLU A 114 -0.49 -3.45 -0.57
CA GLU A 114 0.13 -4.77 -0.59
C GLU A 114 0.84 -5.03 0.73
N TRP A 115 0.76 -6.27 1.23
CA TRP A 115 1.54 -6.67 2.40
C TRP A 115 2.97 -6.98 1.95
N SER A 116 3.96 -6.47 2.67
CA SER A 116 5.35 -6.80 2.45
C SER A 116 5.88 -7.63 3.61
N ASP A 117 6.17 -8.90 3.36
CA ASP A 117 6.77 -9.80 4.36
C ASP A 117 8.17 -9.35 4.76
N GLN A 118 8.91 -8.68 3.87
CA GLN A 118 10.24 -8.16 4.15
C GLN A 118 10.23 -7.07 5.24
N TYR A 119 9.20 -6.24 5.25
CA TYR A 119 9.10 -5.09 6.16
C TYR A 119 8.05 -5.27 7.26
N ASP A 120 7.28 -6.37 7.22
CA ASP A 120 6.19 -6.66 8.16
C ASP A 120 5.19 -5.49 8.27
N MET A 121 4.78 -4.98 7.10
CA MET A 121 3.87 -3.84 6.99
C MET A 121 3.16 -3.78 5.64
N ILE A 122 2.10 -2.99 5.56
CA ILE A 122 1.34 -2.72 4.35
C ILE A 122 1.99 -1.55 3.62
N LEU A 123 2.29 -1.72 2.34
CA LEU A 123 2.88 -0.68 1.49
C LEU A 123 1.86 -0.16 0.48
N PHE A 124 1.91 1.14 0.21
CA PHE A 124 1.26 1.73 -0.95
C PHE A 124 2.10 2.86 -1.54
N ASP A 125 2.12 2.92 -2.88
CA ASP A 125 2.97 3.82 -3.66
C ASP A 125 2.22 5.10 -4.04
N LEU A 126 2.67 6.25 -3.53
CA LEU A 126 2.03 7.55 -3.78
C LEU A 126 2.20 8.03 -5.23
N SER A 127 3.20 7.54 -5.95
CA SER A 127 3.47 7.89 -7.35
C SER A 127 2.50 7.20 -8.33
N LYS A 128 1.84 6.12 -7.88
CA LYS A 128 0.91 5.30 -8.70
C LYS A 128 -0.52 5.35 -8.18
N PRO A 129 -1.22 6.51 -8.27
CA PRO A 129 -2.62 6.58 -7.91
C PRO A 129 -3.44 5.69 -8.86
N ARG A 130 -4.33 4.88 -8.28
CA ARG A 130 -5.30 4.09 -9.03
C ARG A 130 -6.25 5.04 -9.75
N ASN A 131 -6.13 5.09 -11.07
CA ASN A 131 -6.94 5.94 -11.91
C ASN A 131 -8.35 5.32 -12.01
N VAL A 132 -9.23 5.67 -11.06
CA VAL A 132 -10.65 5.34 -11.15
C VAL A 132 -11.30 6.31 -12.13
N SER A 133 -11.02 6.13 -13.42
CA SER A 133 -11.78 6.78 -14.48
C SER A 133 -13.24 6.35 -14.34
N ARG A 134 -14.04 7.16 -13.65
CA ARG A 134 -15.49 7.23 -13.89
C ARG A 134 -15.69 7.93 -15.23
N ALA A 135 -15.31 7.26 -16.31
CA ALA A 135 -15.59 7.68 -17.67
C ALA A 135 -16.11 6.46 -18.45
N SER A 136 -17.39 6.54 -18.79
CA SER A 136 -17.99 5.90 -19.97
C SER A 136 -18.05 4.37 -20.00
N LYS A 137 -19.00 3.82 -19.25
CA LYS A 137 -19.69 2.60 -19.71
C LYS A 137 -20.61 2.99 -20.88
N LYS A 138 -20.04 3.16 -22.08
CA LYS A 138 -20.81 3.15 -23.33
C LYS A 138 -19.93 2.57 -24.45
N ALA A 139 -20.34 1.38 -24.87
CA ALA A 139 -19.99 0.70 -26.11
C ALA A 139 -18.51 0.36 -26.33
N GLU A 140 -18.15 -0.86 -25.94
CA GLU A 140 -17.46 -1.73 -26.90
C GLU A 140 -18.11 -3.11 -26.80
N GLN A 141 -19.17 -3.28 -27.58
CA GLN A 141 -19.66 -4.60 -27.94
C GLN A 141 -18.54 -5.27 -28.72
N VAL A 142 -17.94 -6.29 -28.11
CA VAL A 142 -17.07 -7.24 -28.80
C VAL A 142 -17.94 -7.96 -29.83
N THR A 143 -17.89 -7.52 -31.08
CA THR A 143 -18.26 -8.36 -32.21
C THR A 143 -17.30 -9.55 -32.25
N PRO A 144 -17.77 -10.80 -32.25
CA PRO A 144 -16.90 -11.95 -32.45
C PRO A 144 -16.38 -11.90 -33.89
N VAL A 145 -15.09 -11.59 -34.06
CA VAL A 145 -14.39 -11.76 -35.33
C VAL A 145 -14.14 -13.24 -35.52
N ALA A 146 -14.67 -13.77 -36.62
CA ALA A 146 -14.51 -15.15 -37.03
C ALA A 146 -13.03 -15.55 -37.11
N GLU A 147 -12.76 -16.67 -36.48
CA GLU A 147 -11.51 -17.41 -36.43
C GLU A 147 -10.99 -17.69 -37.85
N THR A 148 -9.84 -17.09 -38.20
CA THR A 148 -9.04 -17.49 -39.36
C THR A 148 -7.86 -18.31 -38.83
N PRO A 149 -7.59 -19.51 -39.36
CA PRO A 149 -6.56 -20.40 -38.83
C PRO A 149 -5.14 -19.80 -38.99
N PRO A 150 -4.25 -19.99 -38.00
CA PRO A 150 -2.91 -19.43 -38.03
C PRO A 150 -2.01 -20.14 -39.04
N ALA A 151 -1.29 -19.33 -39.81
CA ALA A 151 -0.17 -19.73 -40.65
C ALA A 151 1.02 -20.21 -39.82
N SER A 152 1.80 -21.08 -40.45
CA SER A 152 2.96 -21.86 -39.99
C SER A 152 3.96 -21.16 -39.05
N PRO A 153 4.65 -21.93 -38.19
CA PRO A 153 5.61 -21.41 -37.21
C PRO A 153 6.90 -20.91 -37.88
N HIS A 154 7.18 -19.62 -37.73
CA HIS A 154 8.51 -19.07 -37.94
C HIS A 154 9.43 -19.44 -36.76
N SER A 155 10.55 -20.09 -37.09
CA SER A 155 11.63 -20.43 -36.15
C SER A 155 12.18 -19.17 -35.47
N VAL A 156 12.03 -19.11 -34.15
CA VAL A 156 12.64 -18.11 -33.29
C VAL A 156 14.10 -18.51 -33.04
N PRO A 157 15.10 -17.65 -33.29
CA PRO A 157 16.49 -17.94 -32.94
C PRO A 157 16.66 -17.97 -31.41
N PRO A 158 17.59 -18.79 -30.89
CA PRO A 158 17.81 -18.93 -29.46
C PRO A 158 18.33 -17.63 -28.83
N PRO A 159 17.95 -17.35 -27.56
CA PRO A 159 18.44 -16.17 -26.85
C PRO A 159 19.93 -16.27 -26.55
N THR A 160 20.63 -15.16 -26.76
CA THR A 160 22.04 -14.96 -26.42
C THR A 160 22.24 -15.10 -24.91
N PRO A 161 23.31 -15.77 -24.44
CA PRO A 161 23.59 -15.92 -23.02
C PRO A 161 23.86 -14.56 -22.35
N ASN A 162 23.24 -14.36 -21.19
CA ASN A 162 23.42 -13.19 -20.34
C ASN A 162 24.89 -13.10 -19.86
N PRO A 163 25.50 -11.90 -19.83
CA PRO A 163 26.83 -11.71 -19.28
C PRO A 163 26.84 -12.00 -17.77
N ALA A 164 27.93 -12.61 -17.31
CA ALA A 164 28.13 -13.01 -15.92
C ALA A 164 28.05 -11.80 -14.96
N PRO A 165 27.49 -11.99 -13.74
CA PRO A 165 27.38 -10.93 -12.75
C PRO A 165 28.77 -10.42 -12.33
N GLN A 166 28.95 -9.11 -12.41
CA GLN A 166 30.16 -8.45 -11.93
C GLN A 166 30.26 -8.57 -10.41
N ALA A 167 31.47 -8.86 -9.92
CA ALA A 167 31.76 -9.01 -8.51
C ALA A 167 31.46 -7.71 -7.72
N PRO A 168 30.97 -7.81 -6.49
CA PRO A 168 30.70 -6.63 -5.65
C PRO A 168 32.00 -5.89 -5.31
N PRO A 169 31.95 -4.55 -5.19
CA PRO A 169 33.11 -3.75 -4.79
C PRO A 169 33.53 -4.05 -3.35
N SER A 170 34.85 -4.08 -3.14
CA SER A 170 35.49 -4.32 -1.84
C SER A 170 35.09 -3.27 -0.79
N PRO A 171 34.97 -3.65 0.50
CA PRO A 171 34.61 -2.73 1.57
C PRO A 171 35.72 -1.70 1.83
N THR A 172 35.32 -0.43 1.89
CA THR A 172 36.14 0.70 2.33
C THR A 172 36.57 0.53 3.79
N PRO A 173 37.85 0.71 4.14
CA PRO A 173 38.29 0.65 5.54
C PRO A 173 37.65 1.76 6.38
N SER A 174 37.01 1.35 7.47
CA SER A 174 36.40 2.26 8.46
C SER A 174 37.46 3.07 9.18
N GLN A 175 37.33 4.41 9.17
CA GLN A 175 38.15 5.28 10.01
C GLN A 175 37.77 5.10 11.49
N PRO A 176 38.76 5.09 12.41
CA PRO A 176 38.50 5.04 13.84
C PRO A 176 37.85 6.35 14.33
N PRO A 177 36.99 6.28 15.35
CA PRO A 177 36.35 7.47 15.93
C PRO A 177 37.38 8.38 16.60
N MET A 178 37.26 9.66 16.28
CA MET A 178 38.03 10.75 16.90
C MET A 178 37.49 10.93 18.33
N SER A 179 38.31 10.61 19.34
CA SER A 179 38.03 10.91 20.74
C SER A 179 37.95 12.43 20.91
N GLN A 180 36.80 12.95 21.34
CA GLN A 180 36.70 14.28 21.91
C GLN A 180 36.65 14.13 23.41
N ASP A 181 37.83 14.28 24.01
CA ASP A 181 38.00 14.61 25.41
C ASP A 181 37.59 16.06 25.68
N ASP A 182 37.35 16.28 26.97
CA ASP A 182 37.48 17.54 27.71
C ASP A 182 36.28 18.48 27.78
N ASP A 183 35.75 18.49 29.00
CA ASP A 183 35.51 19.65 29.85
C ASP A 183 34.60 20.77 29.35
N LEU A 184 33.58 21.06 30.16
CA LEU A 184 33.58 22.32 30.92
C LEU A 184 32.50 22.25 32.02
N ASP A 185 33.01 22.10 33.23
CA ASP A 185 32.35 22.41 34.49
C ASP A 185 32.10 23.93 34.55
N VAL A 186 30.85 24.35 34.77
CA VAL A 186 30.54 25.76 35.06
C VAL A 186 29.56 25.80 36.24
N PRO A 187 30.03 26.18 37.44
CA PRO A 187 29.14 26.64 38.50
C PRO A 187 28.87 28.14 38.33
N PHE A 188 27.63 28.58 38.55
CA PHE A 188 27.24 29.73 39.40
C PHE A 188 25.72 29.96 39.30
#